data_AF-W4FFL7-F1
#
_entry.id   AF-W4FFL7-F1
#
_cell.length_a   1.000
_cell.length_b   1.000
_cell.length_c   1.000
_cell.angle_alpha   90.00
_cell.angle_beta   90.00
_cell.angle_gamma   90.00
#
_symmetry.space_group_name_H-M   'P 1'
#
loop_
_entity.id
_entity.type
_entity.pdbx_description
1 polymer ?
#
loop_
_entity_poly.entity_id
_entity_poly.type
_entity_poly.pdbx_seq_one_letter_code
_entity_poly.pdbx_strand_id
1 'polypeptide(L)'
;MKVVALVSGGKDSIYSMMKCVSHGHEIICLATLQPPHANEEVDSFMFQSIGTHVVEHIATCMELPWVTHTLQGTSVSTDMGYDTTEGDEVEDLLRLLEEVHRQFPDVQAVSSGAIFSNYQRTRVEHVCARLNLTSLAYLWRRPQHELMDEMLDRGVHAILVKVASMGLNPQKHLGQSLADMHSTFLDLHDKYQFHICGEGGEYETLTLDCPLYTKRLVIDQAHLHIHADDMFAPVGLYCIDALHVEAKEKDQVIPVNPTPTSCMGIYSPSDVSDPKDFPPPPLPARQFRDQLVVAGIASSNSTMSLTDTVHDVFAQLEQTLQSHDMTLADVVYVHVYVNNIDTFGDVNNVFATYFPAANPPCRSCVQVHLSRDIVLDCWASKATRNTLHVRSISEWAPTCIGPYSQANTLHSSLILLAGQIPLVPATMTLSSTPDDLALCVSNVAGVLEATESNLRHVVSTVVYKTSRTTYKKQLRTMLTSNLHRRDAFETEGDSDESDDDVDKMDAKLALSYRPFVW
;
A
#
# COMPACT_ATOMS: atom_id res chain seq x y z
N MET A 1 16.94 -2.81 -5.84
CA MET A 1 16.57 -2.03 -7.05
C MET A 1 17.21 -0.66 -6.98
N LYS A 2 17.43 0.00 -8.12
CA LYS A 2 17.77 1.42 -8.18
C LYS A 2 16.52 2.28 -8.09
N VAL A 3 16.51 3.21 -7.15
CA VAL A 3 15.31 3.93 -6.69
C VAL A 3 15.52 5.43 -6.83
N VAL A 4 14.53 6.10 -7.41
CA VAL A 4 14.33 7.54 -7.23
C VAL A 4 13.45 7.77 -6.01
N ALA A 5 13.84 8.68 -5.12
CA ALA A 5 13.03 9.05 -3.97
C ALA A 5 12.26 10.34 -4.23
N LEU A 6 10.93 10.31 -4.04
CA LEU A 6 10.12 11.52 -3.97
C LEU A 6 10.35 12.17 -2.61
N VAL A 7 10.99 13.34 -2.60
CA VAL A 7 11.42 14.01 -1.36
C VAL A 7 10.73 15.35 -1.21
N SER A 8 10.09 15.55 -0.07
CA SER A 8 9.52 16.84 0.35
C SER A 8 10.44 17.61 1.32
N GLY A 9 11.41 16.91 1.92
CA GLY A 9 12.24 17.39 3.02
C GLY A 9 11.71 17.00 4.40
N GLY A 10 10.45 16.57 4.50
CA GLY A 10 9.83 16.11 5.73
C GLY A 10 10.24 14.70 6.15
N LYS A 11 9.98 14.39 7.42
CA LYS A 11 10.35 13.14 8.11
C LYS A 11 9.94 11.88 7.33
N ASP A 12 8.76 11.88 6.71
CA ASP A 12 8.19 10.68 6.10
C ASP A 12 8.92 10.31 4.81
N SER A 13 9.23 11.32 3.99
CA SER A 13 10.02 11.11 2.76
C SER A 13 11.42 10.60 3.05
N ILE A 14 12.08 11.13 4.10
CA ILE A 14 13.42 10.70 4.51
C ILE A 14 13.39 9.30 5.13
N TYR A 15 12.43 9.02 6.00
CA TYR A 15 12.32 7.71 6.62
C TYR A 15 11.94 6.61 5.60
N SER A 16 11.14 6.95 4.60
CA SER A 16 10.85 6.04 3.48
C SER A 16 12.11 5.66 2.70
N MET A 17 13.04 6.60 2.48
CA MET A 17 14.37 6.29 1.91
C MET A 17 15.19 5.38 2.83
N MET A 18 15.16 5.62 4.15
CA MET A 18 15.86 4.75 5.11
C MET A 18 15.33 3.31 5.05
N LYS A 19 14.00 3.15 4.91
CA LYS A 19 13.38 1.84 4.69
C LYS A 19 13.84 1.20 3.38
N CYS A 20 13.87 1.95 2.28
CA CYS A 20 14.40 1.47 1.01
C CYS A 20 15.84 0.96 1.15
N VAL A 21 16.74 1.72 1.78
CA VAL A 21 18.13 1.29 1.99
C VAL A 21 18.18 0.03 2.89
N SER A 22 17.35 -0.03 3.94
CA SER A 22 17.30 -1.20 4.82
C SER A 22 16.83 -2.49 4.13
N HIS A 23 15.99 -2.36 3.10
CA HIS A 23 15.53 -3.47 2.24
C HIS A 23 16.46 -3.74 1.05
N GLY A 24 17.65 -3.15 1.04
CA GLY A 24 18.68 -3.44 0.03
C GLY A 24 18.48 -2.70 -1.29
N HIS A 25 17.69 -1.61 -1.29
CA HIS A 25 17.59 -0.73 -2.44
C HIS A 25 18.71 0.33 -2.44
N GLU A 26 19.07 0.80 -3.63
CA GLU A 26 20.05 1.87 -3.86
C GLU A 26 19.29 3.13 -4.24
N ILE A 27 19.42 4.20 -3.45
CA ILE A 27 18.85 5.51 -3.82
C ILE A 27 19.84 6.18 -4.78
N ILE A 28 19.40 6.45 -6.00
CA ILE A 28 20.27 6.99 -7.06
C ILE A 28 20.04 8.47 -7.35
N CYS A 29 18.87 9.00 -7.01
CA CYS A 29 18.56 10.43 -7.12
C CYS A 29 17.35 10.80 -6.26
N LEU A 30 17.27 12.09 -5.92
CA LEU A 30 16.11 12.70 -5.30
C LEU A 30 15.28 13.42 -6.35
N ALA A 31 13.96 13.37 -6.24
CA ALA A 31 13.04 14.08 -7.11
C ALA A 31 12.00 14.85 -6.29
N THR A 32 11.72 16.09 -6.70
CA THR A 32 10.78 16.98 -5.99
C THR A 32 9.97 17.81 -6.97
N LEU A 33 8.68 17.93 -6.72
CA LEU A 33 7.88 19.00 -7.31
C LEU A 33 7.91 20.20 -6.37
N GLN A 34 8.36 21.34 -6.89
CA GLN A 34 8.43 22.59 -6.14
C GLN A 34 7.21 23.45 -6.41
N PRO A 35 6.66 24.13 -5.40
CA PRO A 35 5.66 25.16 -5.62
C PRO A 35 6.24 26.31 -6.48
N PRO A 36 5.39 27.12 -7.15
CA PRO A 36 5.84 28.23 -7.98
C PRO A 36 6.67 29.29 -7.22
N HIS A 37 6.41 29.44 -5.93
CA HIS A 37 7.05 30.42 -5.05
C HIS A 37 7.51 29.74 -3.75
N ALA A 38 8.72 30.09 -3.29
CA ALA A 38 9.27 29.56 -2.05
C ALA A 38 8.56 30.15 -0.83
N ASN A 39 8.40 29.35 0.23
CA ASN A 39 7.72 29.72 1.48
C ASN A 39 6.25 30.17 1.32
N GLU A 40 5.59 29.81 0.22
CA GLU A 40 4.16 29.99 0.04
C GLU A 40 3.42 28.67 0.22
N GLU A 41 2.29 28.72 0.93
CA GLU A 41 1.39 27.59 1.05
C GLU A 41 0.58 27.44 -0.25
N VAL A 42 0.67 26.27 -0.87
CA VAL A 42 -0.15 25.89 -2.01
C VAL A 42 -1.18 24.87 -1.54
N ASP A 43 -2.42 25.04 -1.98
CA ASP A 43 -3.51 24.10 -1.72
C ASP A 43 -3.35 22.86 -2.62
N SER A 44 -2.43 21.96 -2.22
CA SER A 44 -2.15 20.68 -2.89
C SER A 44 -2.43 19.53 -1.92
N PHE A 45 -3.18 18.54 -2.38
CA PHE A 45 -3.44 17.32 -1.60
C PHE A 45 -2.28 16.32 -1.71
N MET A 46 -1.39 16.51 -2.68
CA MET A 46 -0.27 15.62 -2.95
C MET A 46 1.03 16.05 -2.30
N PHE A 47 1.35 17.34 -2.29
CA PHE A 47 2.71 17.82 -2.07
C PHE A 47 2.82 18.78 -0.89
N GLN A 48 3.85 18.56 -0.07
CA GLN A 48 4.28 19.52 0.95
C GLN A 48 4.71 20.82 0.26
N SER A 49 4.20 21.96 0.73
CA SER A 49 4.56 23.25 0.12
C SER A 49 5.79 23.87 0.79
N ILE A 50 5.91 23.75 2.11
CA ILE A 50 6.93 24.45 2.90
C ILE A 50 8.18 23.60 3.08
N GLY A 51 9.36 24.22 2.95
CA GLY A 51 10.65 23.53 3.11
C GLY A 51 11.15 22.81 1.86
N THR A 52 10.39 22.82 0.76
CA THR A 52 10.79 22.21 -0.53
C THR A 52 12.00 22.88 -1.17
N HIS A 53 12.27 24.16 -0.87
CA HIS A 53 13.48 24.87 -1.30
C HIS A 53 14.75 24.34 -0.60
N VAL A 54 14.61 23.64 0.52
CA VAL A 54 15.73 23.06 1.27
C VAL A 54 16.17 21.71 0.67
N VAL A 55 15.35 21.08 -0.19
CA VAL A 55 15.64 19.73 -0.71
C VAL A 55 16.93 19.68 -1.54
N GLU A 56 17.31 20.77 -2.22
CA GLU A 56 18.63 20.88 -2.88
C GLU A 56 19.79 20.65 -1.90
N HIS A 57 19.68 21.20 -0.69
CA HIS A 57 20.68 21.05 0.36
C HIS A 57 20.64 19.64 0.97
N ILE A 58 19.46 19.02 1.06
CA ILE A 58 19.33 17.59 1.42
C ILE A 58 20.07 16.71 0.40
N ALA A 59 19.89 16.96 -0.90
CA ALA A 59 20.61 16.25 -1.95
C ALA A 59 22.13 16.42 -1.81
N THR A 60 22.58 17.63 -1.46
CA THR A 60 23.99 17.94 -1.16
C THR A 60 24.49 17.20 0.09
N CYS A 61 23.64 17.05 1.12
CA CYS A 61 23.93 16.30 2.33
C CYS A 61 24.01 14.79 2.10
N MET A 62 23.28 14.26 1.13
CA MET A 62 23.31 12.85 0.74
C MET A 62 24.33 12.56 -0.35
N GLU A 63 24.90 13.60 -0.97
CA GLU A 63 25.78 13.51 -2.14
C GLU A 63 25.10 12.81 -3.33
N LEU A 64 23.81 13.09 -3.52
CA LEU A 64 22.99 12.53 -4.59
C LEU A 64 22.55 13.61 -5.59
N PRO A 65 22.31 13.24 -6.86
CA PRO A 65 21.66 14.12 -7.83
C PRO A 65 20.25 14.50 -7.39
N TRP A 66 19.81 15.69 -7.81
CA TRP A 66 18.46 16.20 -7.56
C TRP A 66 17.81 16.62 -8.88
N VAL A 67 16.62 16.10 -9.14
CA VAL A 67 15.77 16.47 -10.28
C VAL A 67 14.55 17.21 -9.75
N THR A 68 14.25 18.37 -10.31
CA THR A 68 13.14 19.21 -9.84
C THR A 68 12.35 19.79 -11.00
N HIS A 69 11.03 19.81 -10.83
CA HIS A 69 10.08 20.48 -11.71
C HIS A 69 9.19 21.40 -10.87
N THR A 70 8.73 22.50 -11.47
CA THR A 70 7.75 23.38 -10.82
C THR A 70 6.34 22.85 -11.02
N LEU A 71 5.55 22.80 -9.96
CA LEU A 71 4.13 22.46 -9.98
C LEU A 71 3.36 23.51 -10.80
N GLN A 72 2.59 23.05 -11.79
CA GLN A 72 1.76 23.90 -12.66
C GLN A 72 0.28 23.56 -12.56
N GLY A 73 -0.04 22.27 -12.39
CA GLY A 73 -1.38 21.77 -12.21
C GLY A 73 -1.91 22.00 -10.79
N THR A 74 -3.20 21.78 -10.64
CA THR A 74 -3.92 21.82 -9.36
C THR A 74 -4.56 20.46 -9.07
N SER A 75 -5.08 20.23 -7.87
CA SER A 75 -5.85 19.01 -7.56
C SER A 75 -7.21 19.05 -8.27
N VAL A 76 -7.30 18.48 -9.48
CA VAL A 76 -8.53 18.48 -10.31
C VAL A 76 -9.32 17.20 -10.08
N SER A 77 -8.67 16.05 -10.22
CA SER A 77 -9.25 14.75 -9.89
C SER A 77 -9.12 14.54 -8.39
N THR A 78 -10.24 14.53 -7.67
CA THR A 78 -10.27 14.34 -6.20
C THR A 78 -10.74 12.95 -5.76
N ASP A 79 -11.05 12.08 -6.72
CA ASP A 79 -11.49 10.72 -6.47
C ASP A 79 -10.36 9.83 -5.92
N MET A 80 -10.77 8.68 -5.35
CA MET A 80 -9.86 7.68 -4.78
C MET A 80 -9.03 6.97 -5.87
N GLY A 81 -9.62 6.75 -7.03
CA GLY A 81 -8.93 6.35 -8.24
C GLY A 81 -8.39 7.57 -8.98
N TYR A 82 -7.47 7.34 -9.91
CA TYR A 82 -6.99 8.39 -10.79
C TYR A 82 -7.00 7.89 -12.23
N ASP A 83 -7.63 8.68 -13.09
CA ASP A 83 -7.54 8.58 -14.54
C ASP A 83 -6.76 9.80 -15.05
N THR A 84 -6.05 9.65 -16.17
CA THR A 84 -5.29 10.74 -16.79
C THR A 84 -6.16 11.98 -16.95
N THR A 85 -5.83 13.04 -16.22
CA THR A 85 -6.62 14.27 -16.14
C THR A 85 -5.75 15.45 -16.56
N GLU A 86 -6.17 16.17 -17.59
CA GLU A 86 -5.43 17.32 -18.09
C GLU A 86 -5.41 18.46 -17.06
N GLY A 87 -4.24 19.05 -16.83
CA GLY A 87 -4.06 20.15 -15.86
C GLY A 87 -3.97 19.71 -14.39
N ASP A 88 -3.99 18.40 -14.12
CA ASP A 88 -3.85 17.87 -12.76
C ASP A 88 -2.38 17.79 -12.32
N GLU A 89 -2.13 18.01 -11.03
CA GLU A 89 -0.82 17.91 -10.37
C GLU A 89 -0.14 16.54 -10.55
N VAL A 90 -0.90 15.47 -10.79
CA VAL A 90 -0.36 14.14 -11.05
C VAL A 90 0.35 14.07 -12.41
N GLU A 91 -0.05 14.87 -13.40
CA GLU A 91 0.64 14.93 -14.69
C GLU A 91 1.96 15.73 -14.59
N ASP A 92 2.10 16.63 -13.61
CA ASP A 92 3.41 17.21 -13.29
C ASP A 92 4.36 16.16 -12.70
N LEU A 93 3.85 15.28 -11.83
CA LEU A 93 4.63 14.18 -11.27
C LEU A 93 5.10 13.21 -12.36
N LEU A 94 4.25 12.93 -13.35
CA LEU A 94 4.66 12.17 -14.52
C LEU A 94 5.82 12.85 -15.26
N ARG A 95 5.69 14.13 -15.60
CA ARG A 95 6.75 14.88 -16.31
C ARG A 95 8.08 14.87 -15.54
N LEU A 96 8.02 15.01 -14.22
CA LEU A 96 9.19 14.92 -13.35
C LEU A 96 9.85 13.53 -13.44
N LEU A 97 9.05 12.46 -13.35
CA LEU A 97 9.58 11.10 -13.39
C LEU A 97 10.01 10.65 -14.80
N GLU A 98 9.43 11.21 -15.86
CA GLU A 98 9.93 11.06 -17.24
C GLU A 98 11.33 11.65 -17.37
N GLU A 99 11.55 12.84 -16.79
CA GLU A 99 12.86 13.49 -16.78
C GLU A 99 13.89 12.69 -15.96
N VAL A 100 13.48 12.16 -14.80
CA VAL A 100 14.30 11.22 -14.02
C VAL A 100 14.67 10.00 -14.87
N HIS A 101 13.70 9.38 -15.53
CA HIS A 101 13.95 8.19 -16.36
C HIS A 101 14.88 8.50 -17.55
N ARG A 102 14.79 9.71 -18.11
CA ARG A 102 15.69 10.20 -19.16
C ARG A 102 17.14 10.37 -18.67
N GLN A 103 17.32 10.91 -17.46
CA GLN A 103 18.65 11.12 -16.86
C GLN A 103 19.24 9.83 -16.26
N PHE A 104 18.40 8.95 -15.72
CA PHE A 104 18.73 7.73 -15.01
C PHE A 104 17.95 6.53 -15.59
N PRO A 105 18.33 6.04 -16.79
CA PRO A 105 17.54 5.03 -17.52
C PRO A 105 17.52 3.65 -16.83
N ASP A 106 18.37 3.42 -15.84
CA ASP A 106 18.42 2.22 -15.03
C ASP A 106 17.60 2.30 -13.74
N VAL A 107 16.86 3.39 -13.53
CA VAL A 107 15.87 3.50 -12.43
C VAL A 107 14.78 2.44 -12.61
N GLN A 108 14.44 1.75 -11.53
CA GLN A 108 13.48 0.64 -11.54
C GLN A 108 12.26 0.90 -10.66
N ALA A 109 12.38 1.84 -9.72
CA ALA A 109 11.39 2.04 -8.68
C ALA A 109 11.36 3.48 -8.16
N VAL A 110 10.22 3.85 -7.59
CA VAL A 110 9.94 5.17 -6.98
C VAL A 110 9.60 4.96 -5.51
N SER A 111 10.30 5.66 -4.61
CA SER A 111 9.97 5.68 -3.17
C SER A 111 9.05 6.84 -2.85
N SER A 112 8.01 6.59 -2.05
CA SER A 112 7.07 7.61 -1.56
C SER A 112 6.90 7.54 -0.03
N GLY A 113 6.63 8.69 0.60
CA GLY A 113 6.51 8.83 2.05
C GLY A 113 5.09 8.72 2.60
N ALA A 114 4.09 8.32 1.81
CA ALA A 114 2.70 8.30 2.27
C ALA A 114 2.48 7.23 3.36
N ILE A 115 1.92 7.62 4.51
CA ILE A 115 1.64 6.69 5.64
C ILE A 115 0.20 6.19 5.58
N PHE A 116 -0.81 7.07 5.49
CA PHE A 116 -2.21 6.62 5.46
C PHE A 116 -2.94 6.96 4.16
N SER A 117 -2.58 8.08 3.53
CA SER A 117 -3.28 8.61 2.35
C SER A 117 -3.31 7.64 1.16
N ASN A 118 -4.48 7.04 0.93
CA ASN A 118 -4.77 6.29 -0.29
C ASN A 118 -4.72 7.18 -1.53
N TYR A 119 -5.18 8.43 -1.41
CA TYR A 119 -5.19 9.42 -2.47
C TYR A 119 -3.79 9.63 -3.07
N GLN A 120 -2.78 9.80 -2.20
CA GLN A 120 -1.39 10.00 -2.61
C GLN A 120 -0.80 8.74 -3.25
N ARG A 121 -1.02 7.59 -2.60
CA ARG A 121 -0.52 6.31 -3.07
C ARG A 121 -1.05 5.96 -4.47
N THR A 122 -2.36 6.04 -4.70
CA THR A 122 -2.95 5.61 -5.99
C THR A 122 -2.43 6.44 -7.15
N ARG A 123 -2.14 7.73 -6.92
CA ARG A 123 -1.55 8.65 -7.91
C ARG A 123 -0.10 8.32 -8.23
N VAL A 124 0.72 8.06 -7.20
CA VAL A 124 2.11 7.59 -7.40
C VAL A 124 2.12 6.26 -8.14
N GLU A 125 1.27 5.31 -7.76
CA GLU A 125 1.14 4.01 -8.43
C GLU A 125 0.71 4.16 -9.90
N HIS A 126 -0.21 5.09 -10.18
CA HIS A 126 -0.66 5.37 -11.54
C HIS A 126 0.48 5.89 -12.43
N VAL A 127 1.27 6.84 -11.93
CA VAL A 127 2.44 7.35 -12.65
C VAL A 127 3.50 6.25 -12.82
N CYS A 128 3.80 5.48 -11.77
CA CYS A 128 4.73 4.37 -11.84
C CYS A 128 4.32 3.34 -12.89
N ALA A 129 3.03 2.99 -12.97
CA ALA A 129 2.53 2.05 -13.96
C ALA A 129 2.73 2.53 -15.41
N ARG A 130 2.54 3.83 -15.68
CA ARG A 130 2.75 4.44 -17.01
C ARG A 130 4.22 4.43 -17.43
N LEU A 131 5.13 4.52 -16.46
CA LEU A 131 6.59 4.52 -16.69
C LEU A 131 7.24 3.15 -16.50
N ASN A 132 6.44 2.10 -16.26
CA ASN A 132 6.93 0.75 -15.95
C ASN A 132 7.94 0.73 -14.78
N LEU A 133 7.65 1.53 -13.75
CA LEU A 133 8.41 1.60 -12.49
C LEU A 133 7.63 0.90 -11.37
N THR A 134 8.37 0.39 -10.37
CA THR A 134 7.77 -0.19 -9.17
C THR A 134 7.55 0.89 -8.10
N SER A 135 6.33 0.98 -7.55
CA SER A 135 6.05 1.88 -6.42
C SER A 135 6.47 1.23 -5.10
N LEU A 136 7.29 1.94 -4.31
CA LEU A 136 7.70 1.56 -2.96
C LEU A 136 7.03 2.50 -1.94
N ALA A 137 6.19 1.95 -1.08
CA ALA A 137 5.41 2.67 -0.07
C ALA A 137 5.52 1.98 1.30
N TYR A 138 6.75 1.90 1.81
CA TYR A 138 7.06 1.12 3.03
C TYR A 138 6.37 1.63 4.29
N LEU A 139 6.02 2.92 4.35
CA LEU A 139 5.34 3.49 5.51
C LEU A 139 3.82 3.31 5.47
N TRP A 140 3.28 2.88 4.32
CA TRP A 140 1.85 2.85 4.11
C TRP A 140 1.17 1.82 5.03
N ARG A 141 0.08 2.24 5.70
CA ARG A 141 -0.69 1.51 6.72
C ARG A 141 0.12 1.00 7.93
N ARG A 142 1.33 1.50 8.15
CA ARG A 142 2.07 1.23 9.39
C ARG A 142 1.42 1.99 10.57
N PRO A 143 1.43 1.44 11.80
CA PRO A 143 0.94 2.14 12.98
C PRO A 143 1.73 3.42 13.26
N GLN A 144 1.04 4.55 13.48
CA GLN A 144 1.68 5.87 13.61
C GLN A 144 2.61 5.98 14.83
N HIS A 145 2.20 5.42 15.98
CA HIS A 145 3.02 5.45 17.19
C HIS A 145 4.34 4.70 16.99
N GLU A 146 4.29 3.48 16.45
CA GLU A 146 5.49 2.70 16.13
C GLU A 146 6.37 3.40 15.11
N LEU A 147 5.77 4.00 14.08
CA LEU A 147 6.51 4.77 13.08
C LEU A 147 7.25 5.94 13.70
N MET A 148 6.60 6.71 14.56
CA MET A 148 7.21 7.86 15.22
C MET A 148 8.36 7.43 16.13
N ASP A 149 8.14 6.43 16.99
CA ASP A 149 9.19 5.86 17.84
C ASP A 149 10.36 5.33 17.00
N GLU A 150 10.08 4.57 15.94
CA GLU A 150 11.11 4.06 15.04
C GLU A 150 11.90 5.19 14.37
N MET A 151 11.25 6.26 13.90
CA MET A 151 11.94 7.42 13.30
C MET A 151 12.91 8.06 14.31
N LEU A 152 12.47 8.28 15.55
CA LEU A 152 13.27 8.86 16.61
C LEU A 152 14.46 7.95 16.96
N ASP A 153 14.20 6.66 17.18
CA ASP A 153 15.21 5.66 17.53
C ASP A 153 16.25 5.46 16.41
N ARG A 154 15.83 5.61 15.15
CA ARG A 154 16.70 5.51 13.97
C ARG A 154 17.43 6.82 13.66
N GLY A 155 17.30 7.85 14.50
CA GLY A 155 18.05 9.10 14.37
C GLY A 155 17.52 10.03 13.28
N VAL A 156 16.22 10.02 13.00
CA VAL A 156 15.59 11.05 12.17
C VAL A 156 15.46 12.32 12.98
N HIS A 157 16.35 13.29 12.75
CA HIS A 157 16.33 14.58 13.41
C HIS A 157 15.57 15.59 12.55
N ALA A 158 14.28 15.73 12.80
CA ALA A 158 13.43 16.70 12.13
C ALA A 158 12.82 17.71 13.09
N ILE A 159 12.52 18.90 12.56
CA ILE A 159 11.85 20.00 13.27
C ILE A 159 10.48 20.29 12.65
N LEU A 160 9.57 20.87 13.43
CA LEU A 160 8.28 21.34 12.93
C LEU A 160 8.47 22.63 12.13
N VAL A 161 8.01 22.63 10.87
CA VAL A 161 8.05 23.82 9.99
C VAL A 161 6.69 24.38 9.62
N LYS A 162 5.63 23.63 9.89
CA LYS A 162 4.24 24.10 9.83
C LYS A 162 3.44 23.44 10.94
N VAL A 163 2.48 24.16 11.49
CA VAL A 163 1.42 23.60 12.34
C VAL A 163 0.09 24.16 11.86
N ALA A 164 -0.95 23.33 11.86
CA ALA A 164 -2.30 23.67 11.41
C ALA A 164 -3.36 22.80 12.12
N SER A 165 -3.17 22.52 13.41
CA SER A 165 -4.07 21.65 14.18
C SER A 165 -4.33 22.20 15.58
N MET A 166 -5.48 21.79 16.12
CA MET A 166 -5.90 22.16 17.46
C MET A 166 -4.92 21.65 18.52
N GLY A 167 -4.58 22.53 19.46
CA GLY A 167 -3.64 22.23 20.54
C GLY A 167 -2.16 22.45 20.18
N LEU A 168 -1.84 22.70 18.90
CA LEU A 168 -0.53 23.19 18.50
C LEU A 168 -0.50 24.72 18.48
N ASN A 169 0.45 25.32 19.21
CA ASN A 169 0.66 26.77 19.21
C ASN A 169 1.89 27.11 18.34
N PRO A 170 1.73 27.86 17.24
CA PRO A 170 2.82 28.24 16.35
C PRO A 170 4.02 28.88 17.06
N GLN A 171 3.77 29.83 17.98
CA GLN A 171 4.84 30.57 18.68
C GLN A 171 5.63 29.69 19.63
N LYS A 172 5.01 28.60 20.12
CA LYS A 172 5.65 27.68 21.07
C LYS A 172 6.31 26.51 20.36
N HIS A 173 5.66 25.92 19.36
CA HIS A 173 6.01 24.60 18.83
C HIS A 173 6.79 24.64 17.51
N LEU A 174 6.67 25.70 16.69
CA LEU A 174 7.44 25.79 15.45
C LEU A 174 8.95 25.88 15.74
N GLY A 175 9.73 25.14 14.96
CA GLY A 175 11.17 24.99 15.14
C GLY A 175 11.60 23.99 16.23
N GLN A 176 10.66 23.45 17.02
CA GLN A 176 10.99 22.37 17.96
C GLN A 176 11.26 21.05 17.23
N SER A 177 12.09 20.20 17.83
CA SER A 177 12.37 18.88 17.28
C SER A 177 11.20 17.92 17.48
N LEU A 178 11.11 16.90 16.62
CA LEU A 178 10.14 15.81 16.79
C LEU A 178 10.29 15.11 18.15
N ALA A 179 11.53 14.95 18.63
CA ALA A 179 11.81 14.33 19.91
C ALA A 179 11.21 15.15 21.08
N ASP A 180 11.35 16.48 21.03
CA ASP A 180 10.77 17.37 22.04
C ASP A 180 9.24 17.39 21.99
N MET A 181 8.68 17.26 20.78
CA MET A 181 7.24 17.28 20.55
C MET A 181 6.55 15.94 20.83
N HIS A 182 7.30 14.83 20.95
CA HIS A 182 6.74 13.48 21.02
C HIS A 182 5.68 13.32 22.12
N SER A 183 5.98 13.74 23.35
CA SER A 183 5.00 13.65 24.45
C SER A 183 3.77 14.52 24.22
N THR A 184 3.94 15.67 23.55
CA THR A 184 2.83 16.56 23.21
C THR A 184 1.91 15.90 22.19
N PHE A 185 2.46 15.18 21.20
CA PHE A 185 1.66 14.47 20.21
C PHE A 185 0.85 13.33 20.81
N LEU A 186 1.41 12.55 21.75
CA LEU A 186 0.67 11.52 22.48
C LEU A 186 -0.50 12.13 23.28
N ASP A 187 -0.22 13.22 24.01
CA ASP A 187 -1.22 13.96 24.76
C ASP A 187 -2.36 14.49 23.87
N LEU A 188 -2.03 15.00 22.68
CA LEU A 188 -3.01 15.50 21.71
C LEU A 188 -3.78 14.35 21.05
N HIS A 189 -3.15 13.21 20.80
CA HIS A 189 -3.80 12.02 20.26
C HIS A 189 -4.89 11.53 21.21
N ASP A 190 -4.56 11.42 22.50
CA ASP A 190 -5.50 10.96 23.53
C ASP A 190 -6.67 11.95 23.71
N LYS A 191 -6.41 13.26 23.66
CA LYS A 191 -7.43 14.29 23.89
C LYS A 191 -8.30 14.60 22.68
N TYR A 192 -7.70 14.60 21.49
CA TYR A 192 -8.29 15.19 20.28
C TYR A 192 -8.22 14.30 19.05
N GLN A 193 -7.77 13.05 19.19
CA GLN A 193 -7.56 12.12 18.06
C GLN A 193 -6.57 12.67 17.02
N PHE A 194 -5.64 13.51 17.47
CA PHE A 194 -4.52 14.03 16.68
C PHE A 194 -3.73 12.89 16.02
N HIS A 195 -3.35 13.04 14.77
CA HIS A 195 -2.50 12.09 14.07
C HIS A 195 -1.04 12.32 14.48
N ILE A 196 -0.48 11.37 15.25
CA ILE A 196 0.89 11.46 15.76
C ILE A 196 1.91 11.72 14.64
N CYS A 197 1.73 11.12 13.46
CA CYS A 197 2.58 11.36 12.29
C CYS A 197 2.18 12.58 11.45
N GLY A 198 1.23 13.40 11.88
CA GLY A 198 0.81 14.62 11.18
C GLY A 198 -0.02 14.38 9.92
N GLU A 199 -0.64 13.20 9.79
CA GLU A 199 -1.53 12.88 8.67
C GLU A 199 -2.67 13.92 8.60
N GLY A 200 -3.09 14.28 7.38
CA GLY A 200 -4.12 15.31 7.18
C GLY A 200 -3.61 16.75 7.28
N GLY A 201 -2.28 16.95 7.41
CA GLY A 201 -1.66 18.29 7.37
C GLY A 201 -1.61 19.01 8.71
N GLU A 202 -1.79 18.27 9.82
CA GLU A 202 -1.78 18.84 11.18
C GLU A 202 -0.46 19.55 11.51
N TYR A 203 0.65 19.02 11.00
CA TYR A 203 1.96 19.67 11.00
C TYR A 203 2.81 19.16 9.84
N GLU A 204 3.79 19.96 9.42
CA GLU A 204 4.82 19.54 8.46
C GLU A 204 6.19 19.66 9.12
N THR A 205 7.16 18.91 8.58
CA THR A 205 8.51 18.84 9.15
C THR A 205 9.58 19.12 8.10
N LEU A 206 10.76 19.46 8.61
CA LEU A 206 12.01 19.46 7.85
C LEU A 206 13.04 18.61 8.59
N THR A 207 13.64 17.65 7.90
CA THR A 207 14.67 16.77 8.44
C THR A 207 16.04 17.40 8.29
N LEU A 208 16.65 17.78 9.41
CA LEU A 208 17.95 18.43 9.48
C LEU A 208 19.11 17.43 9.42
N ASP A 209 18.91 16.25 10.00
CA ASP A 209 19.90 15.18 9.95
C ASP A 209 19.23 13.81 9.99
N CYS A 210 19.87 12.83 9.35
CA CYS A 210 19.55 11.42 9.52
C CYS A 210 20.78 10.57 9.18
N PRO A 211 20.76 9.25 9.45
CA PRO A 211 21.90 8.40 9.14
C PRO A 211 22.25 8.32 7.64
N LEU A 212 21.34 8.63 6.72
CA LEU A 212 21.68 8.66 5.28
C LEU A 212 22.48 9.89 4.87
N TYR A 213 22.53 10.92 5.73
CA TYR A 213 23.20 12.16 5.41
C TYR A 213 24.70 12.06 5.78
N THR A 214 25.58 12.40 4.84
CA THR A 214 27.03 12.55 5.08
C THR A 214 27.36 13.90 5.72
N LYS A 215 26.46 14.88 5.55
CA LYS A 215 26.51 16.23 6.13
C LYS A 215 25.17 16.57 6.75
N ARG A 216 25.12 17.32 7.85
CA ARG A 216 23.87 17.80 8.45
C ARG A 216 23.50 19.20 7.96
N LEU A 217 22.22 19.53 8.00
CA LEU A 217 21.72 20.87 7.78
C LEU A 217 21.74 21.66 9.09
N VAL A 218 22.18 22.91 9.01
CA VAL A 218 22.15 23.86 10.12
C VAL A 218 21.42 25.11 9.67
N ILE A 219 20.39 25.48 10.42
CA ILE A 219 19.60 26.68 10.17
C ILE A 219 20.33 27.86 10.81
N ASP A 220 20.69 28.85 9.98
CA ASP A 220 21.37 30.07 10.42
C ASP A 220 20.37 31.16 10.82
N GLN A 221 19.30 31.28 10.02
CA GLN A 221 18.27 32.27 10.21
C GLN A 221 16.92 31.74 9.75
N ALA A 222 15.90 31.97 10.58
CA ALA A 222 14.52 31.70 10.26
C ALA A 222 13.60 32.70 10.98
N HIS A 223 12.40 32.88 10.45
CA HIS A 223 11.36 33.70 11.08
C HIS A 223 10.01 32.97 11.09
N LEU A 224 9.14 33.40 12.01
CA LEU A 224 7.78 32.89 12.11
C LEU A 224 6.84 33.71 11.24
N HIS A 225 6.03 33.03 10.44
CA HIS A 225 4.93 33.63 9.69
C HIS A 225 3.60 33.02 10.16
N ILE A 226 2.73 33.83 10.73
CA ILE A 226 1.39 33.38 11.12
C ILE A 226 0.46 33.62 9.94
N HIS A 227 0.05 32.53 9.28
CA HIS A 227 -0.81 32.59 8.10
C HIS A 227 -2.28 32.81 8.50
N ALA A 228 -2.74 32.09 9.53
CA ALA A 228 -4.07 32.26 10.11
C ALA A 228 -4.00 32.15 11.65
N ASP A 229 -4.43 33.18 12.36
CA ASP A 229 -4.46 33.21 13.82
C ASP A 229 -5.86 32.83 14.34
N ASP A 230 -6.28 31.60 14.02
CA ASP A 230 -7.56 31.04 14.48
C ASP A 230 -7.48 30.67 15.98
N MET A 231 -8.61 30.82 16.68
CA MET A 231 -8.69 30.57 18.12
C MET A 231 -8.49 29.09 18.48
N PHE A 232 -8.83 28.18 17.58
CA PHE A 232 -8.82 26.74 17.80
C PHE A 232 -7.74 26.03 16.99
N ALA A 233 -7.51 26.42 15.73
CA ALA A 233 -6.53 25.78 14.85
C ALA A 233 -5.65 26.82 14.13
N PRO A 234 -4.73 27.50 14.86
CA PRO A 234 -3.86 28.49 14.25
C PRO A 234 -2.91 27.83 13.24
N VAL A 235 -2.73 28.49 12.10
CA VAL A 235 -1.81 28.09 11.04
C VAL A 235 -0.57 28.98 11.09
N GLY A 236 0.58 28.36 11.33
CA GLY A 236 1.85 29.07 11.37
C GLY A 236 2.96 28.30 10.68
N LEU A 237 3.91 29.06 10.12
CA LEU A 237 5.02 28.58 9.31
C LEU A 237 6.35 29.02 9.93
N TYR A 238 7.34 28.12 9.88
CA TYR A 238 8.73 28.39 10.23
C TYR A 238 9.53 28.60 8.93
N CYS A 239 9.61 29.84 8.49
CA CYS A 239 10.23 30.21 7.22
C CYS A 239 11.75 30.27 7.37
N ILE A 240 12.47 29.46 6.59
CA ILE A 240 13.93 29.39 6.66
C ILE A 240 14.52 30.39 5.66
N ASP A 241 15.23 31.38 6.19
CA ASP A 241 15.83 32.48 5.43
C ASP A 241 17.27 32.16 5.02
N ALA A 242 18.02 31.47 5.89
CA ALA A 242 19.41 31.09 5.64
C ALA A 242 19.75 29.78 6.36
N LEU A 243 20.55 28.96 5.69
CA LEU A 243 21.04 27.68 6.21
C LEU A 243 22.39 27.33 5.55
N HIS A 244 23.12 26.41 6.16
CA HIS A 244 24.32 25.81 5.58
C HIS A 244 24.41 24.30 5.88
N VAL A 245 25.38 23.65 5.24
CA VAL A 245 25.69 22.23 5.41
C VAL A 245 26.98 22.05 6.22
N GLU A 246 26.97 21.18 7.21
CA GLU A 246 28.14 20.84 8.03
C GLU A 246 28.51 19.35 7.91
N ALA A 247 29.79 19.03 7.79
CA ALA A 247 30.24 17.63 7.70
C ALA A 247 30.05 16.86 9.01
N LYS A 248 29.68 15.58 8.90
CA LYS A 248 29.57 14.65 10.05
C LYS A 248 30.85 13.85 10.26
N GLU A 249 31.01 13.33 11.47
CA GLU A 249 32.02 12.30 11.75
C GLU A 249 31.61 10.96 11.08
N LYS A 250 32.57 10.22 10.53
CA LYS A 250 32.31 9.09 9.61
C LYS A 250 31.53 7.91 10.20
N ASP A 251 31.50 7.75 11.52
CA ASP A 251 30.87 6.61 12.20
C ASP A 251 29.34 6.76 12.36
N GLN A 252 28.74 7.86 11.88
CA GLN A 252 27.31 8.19 12.04
C GLN A 252 26.49 8.02 10.75
N VAL A 253 27.07 7.44 9.71
CA VAL A 253 26.48 7.39 8.35
C VAL A 253 26.19 5.94 7.96
N ILE A 254 24.94 5.66 7.58
CA ILE A 254 24.58 4.42 6.89
C ILE A 254 25.04 4.56 5.44
N PRO A 255 25.93 3.68 4.94
CA PRO A 255 26.32 3.72 3.54
C PRO A 255 25.11 3.45 2.65
N VAL A 256 24.92 4.29 1.63
CA VAL A 256 23.81 4.21 0.66
C VAL A 256 23.88 2.94 -0.22
N ASN A 257 25.00 2.20 -0.17
CA ASN A 257 25.21 0.97 -0.95
C ASN A 257 25.03 -0.29 -0.09
N PRO A 258 23.91 -1.02 -0.24
CA PRO A 258 23.73 -2.30 0.40
C PRO A 258 24.58 -3.39 -0.28
N THR A 259 25.22 -4.22 0.54
CA THR A 259 25.98 -5.38 0.07
C THR A 259 25.01 -6.53 -0.25
N PRO A 260 25.09 -7.18 -1.43
CA PRO A 260 24.11 -8.18 -1.83
C PRO A 260 24.30 -9.49 -1.06
N THR A 261 23.22 -10.02 -0.50
CA THR A 261 23.19 -11.38 0.07
C THR A 261 22.51 -12.31 -0.94
N SER A 262 23.26 -13.27 -1.48
CA SER A 262 22.76 -14.28 -2.42
C SER A 262 22.21 -15.49 -1.68
N CYS A 263 21.14 -16.11 -2.18
CA CYS A 263 20.89 -17.55 -2.02
C CYS A 263 20.08 -18.09 -3.22
N MET A 264 20.67 -19.04 -3.95
CA MET A 264 20.01 -19.92 -4.94
C MET A 264 19.67 -21.27 -4.29
N GLY A 265 18.64 -21.94 -4.80
CA GLY A 265 18.41 -23.37 -4.57
C GLY A 265 17.11 -23.87 -5.17
N ILE A 266 17.20 -24.58 -6.30
CA ILE A 266 16.10 -25.27 -7.01
C ILE A 266 16.09 -26.73 -6.57
N TYR A 267 14.91 -27.32 -6.34
CA TYR A 267 14.72 -28.78 -6.28
C TYR A 267 13.36 -29.20 -6.86
N SER A 268 13.40 -30.17 -7.78
CA SER A 268 12.30 -30.99 -8.31
C SER A 268 12.10 -32.25 -7.42
N PRO A 269 10.95 -32.94 -7.38
CA PRO A 269 10.70 -34.04 -8.34
C PRO A 269 9.21 -34.43 -8.57
N SER A 270 9.07 -35.50 -9.35
CA SER A 270 8.01 -36.03 -10.22
C SER A 270 7.00 -37.05 -9.62
N ASP A 271 5.98 -37.29 -10.46
CA ASP A 271 5.12 -38.47 -10.69
C ASP A 271 4.16 -39.00 -9.61
N VAL A 272 2.85 -38.79 -9.84
CA VAL A 272 1.77 -39.75 -9.49
C VAL A 272 0.65 -39.71 -10.54
N SER A 273 0.16 -40.89 -10.92
CA SER A 273 -0.74 -41.24 -12.03
C SER A 273 -2.24 -40.92 -11.89
N ASP A 274 -2.87 -40.76 -13.06
CA ASP A 274 -4.28 -40.48 -13.42
C ASP A 274 -5.42 -41.19 -12.64
N PRO A 275 -6.58 -40.50 -12.56
CA PRO A 275 -7.82 -41.15 -12.97
C PRO A 275 -8.79 -40.27 -13.81
N LYS A 276 -9.04 -40.77 -15.03
CA LYS A 276 -10.26 -40.80 -15.88
C LYS A 276 -11.29 -39.66 -15.83
N ASP A 277 -11.49 -39.09 -17.02
CA ASP A 277 -12.47 -38.08 -17.43
C ASP A 277 -13.93 -38.40 -17.10
N PHE A 278 -14.62 -37.38 -16.56
CA PHE A 278 -16.07 -37.23 -16.67
C PHE A 278 -16.39 -36.17 -17.73
N PRO A 279 -17.43 -36.38 -18.56
CA PRO A 279 -17.87 -35.38 -19.53
C PRO A 279 -18.44 -34.15 -18.80
N PRO A 280 -18.20 -32.92 -19.29
CA PRO A 280 -18.67 -31.71 -18.64
C PRO A 280 -20.21 -31.65 -18.68
N PRO A 281 -20.88 -31.41 -17.53
CA PRO A 281 -22.29 -31.04 -17.52
C PRO A 281 -22.48 -29.67 -18.21
N PRO A 282 -23.70 -29.31 -18.63
CA PRO A 282 -24.00 -27.94 -19.02
C PRO A 282 -23.55 -26.97 -17.90
N LEU A 283 -22.95 -25.84 -18.28
CA LEU A 283 -22.38 -24.87 -17.33
C LEU A 283 -23.43 -24.54 -16.25
N PRO A 284 -23.19 -24.88 -14.97
CA PRO A 284 -24.12 -24.56 -13.89
C PRO A 284 -24.04 -23.06 -13.58
N ALA A 285 -24.71 -22.24 -14.40
CA ALA A 285 -25.01 -20.86 -14.07
C ALA A 285 -26.22 -20.83 -13.12
N ARG A 286 -26.09 -20.12 -12.00
CA ARG A 286 -27.18 -19.91 -11.04
C ARG A 286 -27.28 -18.43 -10.72
N GLN A 287 -28.41 -17.83 -11.05
CA GLN A 287 -28.73 -16.47 -10.68
C GLN A 287 -29.59 -16.45 -9.42
N PHE A 288 -29.25 -15.60 -8.46
CA PHE A 288 -30.08 -15.27 -7.32
C PHE A 288 -30.05 -13.76 -7.12
N ARG A 289 -31.21 -13.12 -7.31
CA ARG A 289 -31.34 -11.65 -7.28
C ARG A 289 -30.35 -10.99 -8.25
N ASP A 290 -29.53 -10.09 -7.75
CA ASP A 290 -28.52 -9.32 -8.46
C ASP A 290 -27.20 -10.07 -8.63
N GLN A 291 -27.12 -11.34 -8.21
CA GLN A 291 -25.90 -12.13 -8.21
C GLN A 291 -26.00 -13.30 -9.18
N LEU A 292 -24.89 -13.57 -9.87
CA LEU A 292 -24.72 -14.70 -10.76
C LEU A 292 -23.47 -15.47 -10.37
N VAL A 293 -23.60 -16.78 -10.18
CA VAL A 293 -22.46 -17.69 -10.04
C VAL A 293 -22.42 -18.59 -11.26
N VAL A 294 -21.27 -18.65 -11.91
CA VAL A 294 -20.98 -19.54 -13.04
C VAL A 294 -19.80 -20.40 -12.63
N ALA A 295 -19.92 -21.72 -12.68
CA ALA A 295 -18.85 -22.63 -12.29
C ALA A 295 -18.45 -23.56 -13.42
N GLY A 296 -17.18 -23.97 -13.44
CA GLY A 296 -16.67 -24.99 -14.34
C GLY A 296 -16.53 -24.56 -15.79
N ILE A 297 -16.29 -23.27 -16.07
CA ILE A 297 -16.06 -22.79 -17.44
C ILE A 297 -14.71 -23.33 -17.92
N ALA A 298 -14.72 -24.09 -19.01
CA ALA A 298 -13.52 -24.68 -19.59
C ALA A 298 -13.69 -24.82 -21.10
N SER A 299 -12.59 -24.73 -21.85
CA SER A 299 -12.67 -24.99 -23.28
C SER A 299 -12.97 -26.47 -23.54
N SER A 300 -13.92 -26.71 -24.45
CA SER A 300 -14.20 -28.06 -24.93
C SER A 300 -13.13 -28.56 -25.91
N ASN A 301 -12.37 -27.66 -26.55
CA ASN A 301 -11.38 -27.96 -27.57
C ASN A 301 -9.98 -28.11 -26.98
N SER A 302 -9.46 -29.33 -26.93
CA SER A 302 -8.14 -29.64 -26.36
C SER A 302 -6.97 -29.44 -27.34
N THR A 303 -7.20 -28.91 -28.54
CA THR A 303 -6.14 -28.69 -29.55
C THR A 303 -5.70 -27.24 -29.68
N MET A 304 -6.35 -26.33 -28.95
CA MET A 304 -6.03 -24.90 -28.93
C MET A 304 -4.72 -24.62 -28.20
N SER A 305 -4.08 -23.49 -28.53
CA SER A 305 -2.99 -22.96 -27.69
C SER A 305 -3.55 -22.56 -26.32
N LEU A 306 -2.70 -22.44 -25.29
CA LEU A 306 -3.14 -21.96 -23.98
C LEU A 306 -3.80 -20.58 -24.08
N THR A 307 -3.19 -19.65 -24.84
CA THR A 307 -3.73 -18.31 -25.07
C THR A 307 -5.14 -18.35 -25.67
N ASP A 308 -5.34 -19.14 -26.73
CA ASP A 308 -6.65 -19.30 -27.38
C ASP A 308 -7.66 -19.98 -26.43
N THR A 309 -7.19 -20.93 -25.62
CA THR A 309 -8.01 -21.62 -24.62
C THR A 309 -8.52 -20.66 -23.56
N VAL A 310 -7.67 -19.74 -23.07
CA VAL A 310 -8.07 -18.71 -22.11
C VAL A 310 -9.06 -17.73 -22.76
N HIS A 311 -8.83 -17.30 -24.01
CA HIS A 311 -9.79 -16.47 -24.75
C HIS A 311 -11.15 -17.15 -24.93
N ASP A 312 -11.18 -18.45 -25.26
CA ASP A 312 -12.41 -19.23 -25.39
C ASP A 312 -13.19 -19.29 -24.06
N VAL A 313 -12.50 -19.52 -22.94
CA VAL A 313 -13.10 -19.50 -21.59
C VAL A 313 -13.74 -18.14 -21.29
N PHE A 314 -13.06 -17.04 -21.61
CA PHE A 314 -13.62 -15.70 -21.39
C PHE A 314 -14.79 -15.39 -22.33
N ALA A 315 -14.74 -15.82 -23.59
CA ALA A 315 -15.86 -15.66 -24.52
C ALA A 315 -17.12 -16.39 -24.03
N GLN A 316 -16.96 -17.61 -23.48
CA GLN A 316 -18.05 -18.35 -22.85
C GLN A 316 -18.59 -17.63 -21.60
N LEU A 317 -17.71 -17.04 -20.78
CA LEU A 317 -18.11 -16.23 -19.62
C LEU A 317 -18.90 -14.99 -20.04
N GLU A 318 -18.41 -14.22 -21.02
CA GLU A 318 -19.10 -13.04 -21.55
C GLU A 318 -20.47 -13.38 -22.10
N GLN A 319 -20.59 -14.45 -22.89
CA GLN A 319 -21.87 -14.93 -23.40
C GLN A 319 -22.83 -15.28 -22.26
N THR A 320 -22.34 -15.95 -21.22
CA THR A 320 -23.14 -16.33 -20.06
C THR A 320 -23.60 -15.11 -19.28
N LEU A 321 -22.72 -14.14 -19.04
CA LEU A 321 -23.05 -12.86 -18.38
C LEU A 321 -24.10 -12.07 -19.16
N GLN A 322 -23.90 -11.93 -20.48
CA GLN A 322 -24.85 -11.22 -21.37
C GLN A 322 -26.24 -11.86 -21.34
N SER A 323 -26.34 -13.18 -21.30
CA SER A 323 -27.63 -13.87 -21.19
C SER A 323 -28.38 -13.59 -19.88
N HIS A 324 -27.70 -13.06 -18.86
CA HIS A 324 -28.24 -12.64 -17.57
C HIS A 324 -28.20 -11.12 -17.36
N ASP A 325 -28.07 -10.33 -18.44
CA ASP A 325 -28.01 -8.87 -18.40
C ASP A 325 -26.85 -8.34 -17.51
N MET A 326 -25.70 -9.00 -17.57
CA MET A 326 -24.48 -8.63 -16.87
C MET A 326 -23.30 -8.51 -17.83
N THR A 327 -22.24 -7.86 -17.36
CA THR A 327 -20.99 -7.61 -18.09
C THR A 327 -19.78 -8.04 -17.26
N LEU A 328 -18.58 -8.00 -17.83
CA LEU A 328 -17.35 -8.26 -17.09
C LEU A 328 -17.11 -7.25 -15.95
N ALA A 329 -17.66 -6.03 -16.05
CA ALA A 329 -17.57 -5.04 -14.98
C ALA A 329 -18.31 -5.49 -13.70
N ASP A 330 -19.33 -6.35 -13.84
CA ASP A 330 -20.09 -6.90 -12.72
C ASP A 330 -19.37 -8.09 -12.05
N VAL A 331 -18.28 -8.60 -12.61
CA VAL A 331 -17.55 -9.74 -12.02
C VAL A 331 -16.79 -9.27 -10.79
N VAL A 332 -17.11 -9.85 -9.63
CA VAL A 332 -16.57 -9.48 -8.32
C VAL A 332 -15.52 -10.45 -7.80
N TYR A 333 -15.57 -11.71 -8.21
CA TYR A 333 -14.61 -12.74 -7.83
C TYR A 333 -14.43 -13.77 -8.95
N VAL A 334 -13.19 -14.20 -9.17
CA VAL A 334 -12.85 -15.29 -10.10
C VAL A 334 -11.99 -16.33 -9.39
N HIS A 335 -12.39 -17.60 -9.48
CA HIS A 335 -11.53 -18.72 -9.15
C HIS A 335 -10.92 -19.27 -10.44
N VAL A 336 -9.60 -19.20 -10.57
CA VAL A 336 -8.86 -19.76 -11.70
C VAL A 336 -8.16 -21.02 -11.24
N TYR A 337 -8.50 -22.15 -11.84
CA TYR A 337 -7.76 -23.39 -11.66
C TYR A 337 -6.93 -23.63 -12.91
N VAL A 338 -5.63 -23.88 -12.71
CA VAL A 338 -4.71 -24.23 -13.80
C VAL A 338 -4.19 -25.64 -13.59
N ASN A 339 -3.91 -26.37 -14.68
CA ASN A 339 -3.28 -27.68 -14.57
C ASN A 339 -1.77 -27.59 -14.27
N ASN A 340 -1.15 -26.48 -14.69
CA ASN A 340 0.27 -26.19 -14.49
C ASN A 340 0.43 -24.73 -14.01
N ILE A 341 0.99 -24.51 -12.81
CA ILE A 341 1.19 -23.16 -12.28
C ILE A 341 2.26 -22.36 -13.04
N ASP A 342 3.16 -23.04 -13.76
CA ASP A 342 4.21 -22.35 -14.55
C ASP A 342 3.60 -21.49 -15.67
N THR A 343 2.36 -21.75 -16.07
CA THR A 343 1.63 -20.96 -17.07
C THR A 343 0.97 -19.71 -16.50
N PHE A 344 1.16 -19.42 -15.20
CA PHE A 344 0.54 -18.28 -14.51
C PHE A 344 0.79 -16.94 -15.21
N GLY A 345 2.01 -16.72 -15.73
CA GLY A 345 2.35 -15.51 -16.48
C GLY A 345 1.53 -15.36 -17.77
N ASP A 346 1.42 -16.43 -18.56
CA ASP A 346 0.66 -16.43 -19.82
C ASP A 346 -0.83 -16.23 -19.60
N VAL A 347 -1.39 -16.89 -18.57
CA VAL A 347 -2.79 -16.71 -18.17
C VAL A 347 -3.04 -15.28 -17.72
N ASN A 348 -2.13 -14.69 -16.93
CA ASN A 348 -2.25 -13.29 -16.50
C ASN A 348 -2.22 -12.30 -17.66
N ASN A 349 -1.36 -12.53 -18.66
CA ASN A 349 -1.27 -11.66 -19.84
C ASN A 349 -2.60 -11.58 -20.58
N VAL A 350 -3.29 -12.71 -20.74
CA VAL A 350 -4.63 -12.74 -21.35
C VAL A 350 -5.69 -12.18 -20.39
N PHE A 351 -5.67 -12.58 -19.12
CA PHE A 351 -6.65 -12.11 -18.12
C PHE A 351 -6.67 -10.58 -18.01
N ALA A 352 -5.51 -9.93 -18.09
CA ALA A 352 -5.37 -8.48 -18.03
C ALA A 352 -6.06 -7.74 -19.18
N THR A 353 -6.37 -8.41 -20.30
CA THR A 353 -7.10 -7.78 -21.41
C THR A 353 -8.61 -7.69 -21.18
N TYR A 354 -9.14 -8.43 -20.21
CA TYR A 354 -10.58 -8.54 -19.93
C TYR A 354 -11.06 -7.66 -18.77
N PHE A 355 -10.16 -7.27 -17.86
CA PHE A 355 -10.51 -6.46 -16.71
C PHE A 355 -9.69 -5.17 -16.64
N PRO A 356 -10.29 -4.04 -16.23
CA PRO A 356 -9.56 -2.79 -16.09
C PRO A 356 -8.53 -2.89 -14.94
N ALA A 357 -7.36 -2.30 -15.13
CA ALA A 357 -6.29 -2.32 -14.13
C ALA A 357 -6.67 -1.59 -12.82
N ALA A 358 -7.53 -0.57 -12.90
CA ALA A 358 -7.96 0.20 -11.73
C ALA A 358 -8.90 -0.59 -10.81
N ASN A 359 -9.79 -1.42 -11.39
CA ASN A 359 -10.86 -2.07 -10.65
C ASN A 359 -11.07 -3.54 -11.09
N PRO A 360 -10.06 -4.41 -10.96
CA PRO A 360 -10.21 -5.83 -11.31
C PRO A 360 -10.99 -6.61 -10.23
N PRO A 361 -11.50 -7.82 -10.54
CA PRO A 361 -12.11 -8.70 -9.54
C PRO A 361 -11.08 -9.25 -8.53
N CYS A 362 -11.56 -9.70 -7.38
CA CYS A 362 -10.77 -10.58 -6.52
C CYS A 362 -10.49 -11.89 -7.23
N ARG A 363 -9.34 -12.50 -6.95
CA ARG A 363 -8.94 -13.72 -7.64
C ARG A 363 -8.20 -14.69 -6.74
N SER A 364 -8.52 -15.96 -6.87
CA SER A 364 -7.60 -17.04 -6.50
C SER A 364 -7.15 -17.75 -7.76
N CYS A 365 -5.84 -18.01 -7.88
CA CYS A 365 -5.29 -18.84 -8.95
C CYS A 365 -4.53 -19.99 -8.29
N VAL A 366 -4.93 -21.22 -8.56
CA VAL A 366 -4.37 -22.39 -7.90
C VAL A 366 -4.17 -23.52 -8.90
N GLN A 367 -3.03 -24.20 -8.79
CA GLN A 367 -2.84 -25.43 -9.53
C GLN A 367 -3.58 -26.58 -8.87
N VAL A 368 -4.39 -27.28 -9.67
CA VAL A 368 -5.05 -28.53 -9.28
C VAL A 368 -4.92 -29.53 -10.42
N HIS A 369 -5.10 -30.81 -10.12
CA HIS A 369 -5.06 -31.84 -11.16
C HIS A 369 -6.32 -31.77 -12.01
N LEU A 370 -6.18 -31.37 -13.26
CA LEU A 370 -7.28 -31.17 -14.21
C LEU A 370 -7.02 -31.96 -15.49
N SER A 371 -8.09 -32.37 -16.18
CA SER A 371 -8.00 -32.87 -17.57
C SER A 371 -8.05 -31.76 -18.63
N ARG A 372 -8.07 -30.50 -18.18
CA ARG A 372 -8.12 -29.27 -18.99
C ARG A 372 -7.03 -28.32 -18.53
N ASP A 373 -6.52 -27.47 -19.42
CA ASP A 373 -5.45 -26.53 -19.07
C ASP A 373 -5.87 -25.51 -18.01
N ILE A 374 -7.11 -25.03 -18.12
CA ILE A 374 -7.70 -24.02 -17.24
C ILE A 374 -9.19 -24.31 -17.03
N VAL A 375 -9.66 -24.09 -15.80
CA VAL A 375 -11.07 -24.06 -15.43
C VAL A 375 -11.34 -22.78 -14.65
N LEU A 376 -12.45 -22.11 -14.94
CA LEU A 376 -12.81 -20.84 -14.31
C LEU A 376 -14.18 -20.93 -13.63
N ASP A 377 -14.22 -20.53 -12.36
CA ASP A 377 -15.45 -20.18 -11.65
C ASP A 377 -15.53 -18.65 -11.52
N CYS A 378 -16.72 -18.10 -11.64
CA CYS A 378 -16.99 -16.68 -11.61
C CYS A 378 -18.17 -16.37 -10.70
N TRP A 379 -18.02 -15.32 -9.90
CA TRP A 379 -19.12 -14.65 -9.21
C TRP A 379 -19.23 -13.21 -9.73
N ALA A 380 -20.40 -12.87 -10.26
CA ALA A 380 -20.77 -11.51 -10.65
C ALA A 380 -21.92 -10.97 -9.81
N SER A 381 -21.95 -9.66 -9.58
CA SER A 381 -23.00 -8.94 -8.88
C SER A 381 -23.13 -7.52 -9.41
N LYS A 382 -24.36 -7.03 -9.54
CA LYS A 382 -24.65 -5.62 -9.88
C LYS A 382 -24.52 -4.67 -8.68
N ALA A 383 -24.09 -5.17 -7.53
CA ALA A 383 -23.88 -4.38 -6.33
C ALA A 383 -22.77 -3.34 -6.51
N THR A 384 -22.89 -2.22 -5.81
CA THR A 384 -21.77 -1.29 -5.65
C THR A 384 -20.62 -2.00 -4.94
N ARG A 385 -19.42 -1.84 -5.49
CA ARG A 385 -18.20 -2.49 -5.02
C ARG A 385 -17.14 -1.48 -4.66
N ASN A 386 -16.61 -1.59 -3.46
CA ASN A 386 -15.38 -0.93 -3.06
C ASN A 386 -14.21 -1.92 -3.22
N THR A 387 -13.14 -1.49 -3.87
CA THR A 387 -12.03 -2.36 -4.27
C THR A 387 -10.74 -1.92 -3.61
N LEU A 388 -10.12 -2.84 -2.87
CA LEU A 388 -8.78 -2.69 -2.33
C LEU A 388 -7.78 -3.36 -3.27
N HIS A 389 -6.97 -2.55 -3.93
CA HIS A 389 -5.92 -3.00 -4.85
C HIS A 389 -4.55 -2.53 -4.34
N VAL A 390 -3.74 -3.48 -3.87
CA VAL A 390 -2.38 -3.23 -3.35
C VAL A 390 -1.40 -3.36 -4.52
N ARG A 391 -0.85 -2.23 -4.99
CA ARG A 391 0.09 -2.20 -6.14
C ARG A 391 1.51 -1.75 -5.78
N SER A 392 1.67 -1.11 -4.62
CA SER A 392 2.98 -0.77 -4.06
C SER A 392 3.56 -1.90 -3.22
N ILE A 393 4.89 -2.01 -3.20
CA ILE A 393 5.61 -2.83 -2.21
C ILE A 393 5.58 -2.08 -0.87
N SER A 394 5.26 -2.78 0.22
CA SER A 394 5.08 -2.21 1.55
C SER A 394 5.33 -3.25 2.65
N GLU A 395 5.31 -2.87 3.93
CA GLU A 395 5.54 -3.82 5.04
C GLU A 395 4.25 -4.49 5.56
N TRP A 396 3.06 -4.04 5.15
CA TRP A 396 1.78 -4.47 5.74
C TRP A 396 1.06 -5.57 4.94
N ALA A 397 1.12 -5.55 3.61
CA ALA A 397 0.51 -6.58 2.75
C ALA A 397 1.28 -6.78 1.44
N PRO A 398 1.26 -8.00 0.88
CA PRO A 398 1.90 -8.27 -0.40
C PRO A 398 1.13 -7.61 -1.54
N THR A 399 1.87 -7.13 -2.52
CA THR A 399 1.35 -6.57 -3.76
C THR A 399 0.63 -7.65 -4.60
N CYS A 400 -0.37 -7.24 -5.39
CA CYS A 400 -0.92 -8.11 -6.43
C CYS A 400 0.17 -8.52 -7.44
N ILE A 401 0.41 -9.82 -7.59
CA ILE A 401 1.35 -10.38 -8.59
C ILE A 401 0.68 -10.67 -9.94
N GLY A 402 -0.52 -10.13 -10.16
CA GLY A 402 -1.30 -10.32 -11.38
C GLY A 402 -2.51 -9.40 -11.42
N PRO A 403 -3.33 -9.48 -12.48
CA PRO A 403 -4.48 -8.59 -12.71
C PRO A 403 -5.67 -8.98 -11.82
N TYR A 404 -5.62 -8.65 -10.53
CA TYR A 404 -6.68 -8.87 -9.55
C TYR A 404 -6.63 -7.82 -8.43
N SER A 405 -7.65 -7.76 -7.59
CA SER A 405 -7.66 -6.93 -6.38
C SER A 405 -7.52 -7.80 -5.12
N GLN A 406 -6.90 -7.29 -4.05
CA GLN A 406 -6.80 -8.03 -2.78
C GLN A 406 -8.17 -8.28 -2.15
N ALA A 407 -9.05 -7.29 -2.19
CA ALA A 407 -10.38 -7.39 -1.61
C ALA A 407 -11.41 -6.58 -2.38
N ASN A 408 -12.65 -7.09 -2.39
CA ASN A 408 -13.82 -6.44 -2.96
C ASN A 408 -14.93 -6.47 -1.91
N THR A 409 -15.35 -5.29 -1.44
CA THR A 409 -16.43 -5.12 -0.47
C THR A 409 -17.71 -4.77 -1.20
N LEU A 410 -18.74 -5.61 -1.06
CA LEU A 410 -20.07 -5.44 -1.64
C LEU A 410 -21.05 -5.00 -0.55
N HIS A 411 -21.91 -4.03 -0.87
CA HIS A 411 -22.91 -3.49 0.06
C HIS A 411 -22.35 -3.12 1.44
N SER A 412 -21.09 -2.65 1.47
CA SER A 412 -20.36 -2.28 2.69
C SER A 412 -20.29 -3.37 3.78
N SER A 413 -20.52 -4.65 3.44
CA SER A 413 -20.68 -5.72 4.44
C SER A 413 -20.08 -7.06 4.01
N LEU A 414 -20.22 -7.44 2.74
CA LEU A 414 -19.64 -8.68 2.23
C LEU A 414 -18.26 -8.43 1.63
N ILE A 415 -17.23 -8.93 2.30
CA ILE A 415 -15.84 -8.81 1.84
C ILE A 415 -15.43 -10.12 1.16
N LEU A 416 -15.06 -10.02 -0.11
CA LEU A 416 -14.43 -11.09 -0.87
C LEU A 416 -12.92 -10.86 -0.87
N LEU A 417 -12.13 -11.89 -0.57
CA LEU A 417 -10.67 -11.79 -0.52
C LEU A 417 -10.02 -12.65 -1.61
N ALA A 418 -9.04 -12.09 -2.31
CA ALA A 418 -8.17 -12.86 -3.18
C ALA A 418 -7.36 -13.91 -2.41
N GLY A 419 -6.84 -14.90 -3.15
CA GLY A 419 -5.97 -15.92 -2.59
C GLY A 419 -4.72 -15.29 -1.96
N GLN A 420 -4.46 -15.61 -0.69
CA GLN A 420 -3.26 -15.16 0.02
C GLN A 420 -2.25 -16.30 0.10
N ILE A 421 -1.03 -16.03 -0.38
CA ILE A 421 0.12 -16.94 -0.38
C ILE A 421 1.18 -16.43 0.59
N PRO A 422 2.20 -17.23 0.97
CA PRO A 422 3.18 -16.83 1.98
C PRO A 422 4.27 -15.93 1.38
N LEU A 423 3.85 -14.85 0.71
CA LEU A 423 4.73 -13.77 0.29
C LEU A 423 5.04 -12.88 1.48
N VAL A 424 6.31 -12.57 1.68
CA VAL A 424 6.75 -11.55 2.63
C VAL A 424 6.46 -10.18 2.00
N PRO A 425 5.59 -9.33 2.59
CA PRO A 425 5.16 -8.07 1.99
C PRO A 425 6.31 -7.18 1.51
N ALA A 426 7.32 -7.00 2.36
CA ALA A 426 8.39 -6.04 2.12
C ALA A 426 9.33 -6.45 0.97
N THR A 427 9.50 -7.75 0.73
CA THR A 427 10.46 -8.26 -0.25
C THR A 427 9.80 -8.87 -1.47
N MET A 428 8.49 -9.16 -1.40
CA MET A 428 7.75 -9.90 -2.42
C MET A 428 8.36 -11.28 -2.74
N THR A 429 9.10 -11.86 -1.79
CA THR A 429 9.64 -13.22 -1.90
C THR A 429 8.77 -14.20 -1.13
N LEU A 430 8.64 -15.42 -1.64
CA LEU A 430 8.02 -16.50 -0.88
C LEU A 430 8.84 -16.79 0.38
N SER A 431 8.15 -17.03 1.49
CA SER A 431 8.75 -17.48 2.75
C SER A 431 9.59 -18.74 2.51
N SER A 432 10.78 -18.75 3.10
CA SER A 432 11.64 -19.94 3.23
C SER A 432 11.54 -20.57 4.63
N THR A 433 10.69 -20.00 5.48
CA THR A 433 10.52 -20.43 6.87
C THR A 433 9.46 -21.55 6.98
N PRO A 434 9.52 -22.40 8.01
CA PRO A 434 8.60 -23.53 8.14
C PRO A 434 7.14 -23.17 8.44
N ASP A 435 6.77 -21.89 8.65
CA ASP A 435 5.42 -21.46 8.99
C ASP A 435 4.75 -20.58 7.92
N ASP A 436 4.70 -21.10 6.70
CA ASP A 436 3.97 -20.48 5.59
C ASP A 436 2.50 -20.22 5.90
N LEU A 437 1.88 -21.06 6.76
CA LEU A 437 0.48 -20.89 7.14
C LEU A 437 0.28 -19.62 7.96
N ALA A 438 1.11 -19.39 8.98
CA ALA A 438 1.02 -18.17 9.78
C ALA A 438 1.18 -16.92 8.90
N LEU A 439 2.13 -16.93 7.97
CA LEU A 439 2.32 -15.82 7.05
C LEU A 439 1.10 -15.60 6.14
N CYS A 440 0.52 -16.66 5.57
CA CYS A 440 -0.73 -16.56 4.81
C CYS A 440 -1.86 -15.93 5.64
N VAL A 441 -2.04 -16.38 6.88
CA VAL A 441 -3.09 -15.87 7.77
C VAL A 441 -2.81 -14.42 8.19
N SER A 442 -1.55 -14.06 8.42
CA SER A 442 -1.13 -12.68 8.67
C SER A 442 -1.46 -11.77 7.48
N ASN A 443 -1.17 -12.22 6.26
CA ASN A 443 -1.52 -11.48 5.03
C ASN A 443 -3.05 -11.32 4.90
N VAL A 444 -3.83 -12.35 5.20
CA VAL A 444 -5.30 -12.26 5.27
C VAL A 444 -5.75 -11.21 6.30
N ALA A 445 -5.17 -11.24 7.51
CA ALA A 445 -5.52 -10.31 8.57
C ALA A 445 -5.24 -8.86 8.18
N GLY A 446 -4.06 -8.57 7.61
CA GLY A 446 -3.70 -7.22 7.16
C GLY A 446 -4.68 -6.68 6.11
N VAL A 447 -5.09 -7.52 5.15
CA VAL A 447 -6.09 -7.14 4.13
C VAL A 447 -7.48 -6.95 4.76
N LEU A 448 -7.90 -7.79 5.70
CA LEU A 448 -9.18 -7.62 6.39
C LEU A 448 -9.23 -6.32 7.19
N GLU A 449 -8.16 -5.99 7.92
CA GLU A 449 -8.03 -4.73 8.66
C GLU A 449 -8.02 -3.51 7.73
N ALA A 450 -7.58 -3.67 6.47
CA ALA A 450 -7.70 -2.65 5.42
C ALA A 450 -9.13 -2.42 4.93
N THR A 451 -9.99 -3.40 5.14
CA THR A 451 -11.41 -3.36 4.79
C THR A 451 -12.31 -3.21 6.03
N GLU A 452 -11.77 -2.66 7.12
CA GLU A 452 -12.49 -2.45 8.38
C GLU A 452 -13.10 -3.74 8.96
N SER A 453 -12.33 -4.83 8.90
CA SER A 453 -12.74 -6.16 9.34
C SER A 453 -11.58 -6.94 9.97
N ASN A 454 -11.82 -8.18 10.37
CA ASN A 454 -10.80 -9.04 10.99
C ASN A 454 -11.16 -10.53 10.87
N LEU A 455 -10.25 -11.41 11.33
CA LEU A 455 -10.37 -12.87 11.21
C LEU A 455 -11.65 -13.46 11.84
N ARG A 456 -12.27 -12.80 12.84
CA ARG A 456 -13.52 -13.31 13.44
C ARG A 456 -14.71 -13.22 12.47
N HIS A 457 -14.68 -12.29 11.53
CA HIS A 457 -15.75 -12.05 10.56
C HIS A 457 -15.70 -13.03 9.38
N VAL A 458 -14.67 -13.88 9.33
CA VAL A 458 -14.49 -14.85 8.26
C VAL A 458 -15.57 -15.94 8.34
N VAL A 459 -16.52 -15.87 7.41
CA VAL A 459 -17.63 -16.83 7.30
C VAL A 459 -17.19 -18.15 6.66
N SER A 460 -16.28 -18.08 5.68
CA SER A 460 -15.80 -19.24 4.92
C SER A 460 -14.35 -19.04 4.49
N THR A 461 -13.59 -20.15 4.43
CA THR A 461 -12.21 -20.15 3.95
C THR A 461 -11.92 -21.45 3.22
N VAL A 462 -11.29 -21.35 2.06
CA VAL A 462 -10.76 -22.49 1.32
C VAL A 462 -9.24 -22.48 1.41
N VAL A 463 -8.65 -23.56 1.92
CA VAL A 463 -7.19 -23.68 2.09
C VAL A 463 -6.65 -24.74 1.15
N TYR A 464 -5.79 -24.31 0.23
CA TYR A 464 -5.03 -25.18 -0.65
C TYR A 464 -3.66 -25.48 -0.03
N LYS A 465 -3.20 -26.72 -0.20
CA LYS A 465 -1.92 -27.18 0.37
C LYS A 465 -1.20 -28.08 -0.62
N THR A 466 0.13 -27.94 -0.68
CA THR A 466 1.01 -28.81 -1.47
C THR A 466 1.36 -30.09 -0.70
N SER A 467 1.37 -30.05 0.64
CA SER A 467 1.69 -31.17 1.51
C SER A 467 0.45 -31.93 2.01
N ARG A 468 0.61 -33.21 2.35
CA ARG A 468 -0.41 -34.01 3.03
C ARG A 468 -0.60 -33.61 4.51
N THR A 469 0.28 -32.78 5.08
CA THR A 469 0.19 -32.28 6.47
C THR A 469 -1.19 -31.69 6.79
N THR A 470 -1.69 -31.94 8.00
CA THR A 470 -3.01 -31.45 8.43
C THR A 470 -2.87 -30.19 9.28
N TYR A 471 -3.31 -29.06 8.75
CA TYR A 471 -3.31 -27.78 9.44
C TYR A 471 -4.61 -27.46 10.20
N LYS A 472 -5.59 -28.37 10.19
CA LYS A 472 -6.95 -28.09 10.68
C LYS A 472 -6.99 -27.55 12.11
N LYS A 473 -6.20 -28.12 13.02
CA LYS A 473 -6.15 -27.65 14.42
C LYS A 473 -5.48 -26.26 14.51
N GLN A 474 -4.33 -26.11 13.87
CA GLN A 474 -3.57 -24.85 13.85
C GLN A 474 -4.41 -23.72 13.24
N LEU A 475 -4.96 -23.92 12.04
CA LEU A 475 -5.84 -22.96 11.37
C LEU A 475 -7.07 -22.61 12.21
N ARG A 476 -7.73 -23.60 12.82
CA ARG A 476 -8.86 -23.33 13.72
C ARG A 476 -8.41 -22.43 14.87
N THR A 477 -7.29 -22.75 15.53
CA THR A 477 -6.74 -21.93 16.60
C THR A 477 -6.48 -20.49 16.13
N MET A 478 -5.84 -20.31 14.96
CA MET A 478 -5.56 -18.97 14.41
C MET A 478 -6.85 -18.18 14.13
N LEU A 479 -7.82 -18.78 13.44
CA LEU A 479 -9.10 -18.13 13.12
C LEU A 479 -9.92 -17.79 14.38
N THR A 480 -9.81 -18.61 15.43
CA THR A 480 -10.53 -18.40 16.69
C THR A 480 -9.77 -17.54 17.70
N SER A 481 -8.52 -17.16 17.43
CA SER A 481 -7.62 -16.52 18.39
C SER A 481 -8.18 -15.22 18.98
N ASN A 482 -9.00 -14.51 18.21
CA ASN A 482 -9.59 -13.23 18.59
C ASN A 482 -11.07 -13.33 19.03
N LEU A 483 -11.68 -14.52 19.10
CA LEU A 483 -13.11 -14.66 19.44
C LEU A 483 -13.48 -14.17 20.84
N HIS A 484 -12.53 -14.18 21.78
CA HIS A 484 -12.76 -13.73 23.16
C HIS A 484 -12.44 -12.25 23.36
N ARG A 485 -12.09 -11.54 22.29
CA ARG A 485 -11.66 -10.14 22.32
C ARG A 485 -12.80 -9.25 21.83
N ARG A 486 -12.91 -8.05 22.41
CA ARG A 486 -13.92 -7.05 22.03
C ARG A 486 -13.78 -6.70 20.54
N ASP A 487 -14.90 -6.40 19.89
CA ASP A 487 -14.90 -6.07 18.48
C ASP A 487 -14.60 -4.60 18.21
N ALA A 488 -13.40 -4.32 17.69
CA ALA A 488 -13.00 -2.97 17.31
C ALA A 488 -13.75 -2.41 16.07
N PHE A 489 -14.46 -3.27 15.35
CA PHE A 489 -15.19 -3.01 14.10
C PHE A 489 -16.71 -3.29 14.23
N GLU A 490 -17.21 -3.68 15.40
CA GLU A 490 -18.66 -3.71 15.65
C GLU A 490 -19.15 -2.26 15.68
N THR A 491 -19.98 -1.90 14.70
CA THR A 491 -20.81 -0.71 14.82
C THR A 491 -21.88 -1.01 15.85
N GLU A 492 -21.89 -0.31 17.00
CA GLU A 492 -23.02 -0.36 17.93
C GLU A 492 -24.29 0.03 17.14
N GLY A 493 -25.13 -0.95 16.84
CA GLY A 493 -26.46 -0.69 16.32
C GLY A 493 -27.32 -0.19 17.45
N ASP A 494 -27.80 1.05 17.36
CA ASP A 494 -28.95 1.64 18.07
C ASP A 494 -29.33 0.94 19.39
N SER A 495 -28.41 0.87 20.35
CA SER A 495 -28.78 0.57 21.73
C SER A 495 -29.15 1.88 22.39
N ASP A 496 -30.44 2.21 22.35
CA ASP A 496 -31.09 2.99 23.40
C ASP A 496 -30.82 2.27 24.73
N GLU A 497 -29.69 2.54 25.38
CA GLU A 497 -29.55 2.41 26.82
C GLU A 497 -28.34 3.21 27.31
N SER A 498 -28.67 4.17 28.17
CA SER A 498 -27.83 5.11 28.89
C SER A 498 -26.71 4.47 29.70
N ASP A 499 -25.62 5.23 29.81
CA ASP A 499 -24.56 5.17 30.83
C ASP A 499 -23.65 3.93 30.80
N ASP A 500 -22.52 4.05 30.08
CA ASP A 500 -21.17 3.72 30.60
C ASP A 500 -20.09 4.02 29.52
N ASP A 501 -19.77 5.31 29.34
CA ASP A 501 -18.79 5.83 28.37
C ASP A 501 -17.31 5.75 28.82
N VAL A 502 -16.96 4.89 29.79
CA VAL A 502 -15.62 4.94 30.43
C VAL A 502 -14.69 3.78 30.07
N ASP A 503 -15.04 2.86 29.15
CA ASP A 503 -14.18 1.68 28.93
C ASP A 503 -14.08 1.19 27.47
N LYS A 504 -14.29 2.08 26.49
CA LYS A 504 -14.18 1.75 25.04
C LYS A 504 -12.74 1.87 24.50
N MET A 505 -11.87 2.65 25.16
CA MET A 505 -10.50 2.93 24.71
C MET A 505 -9.51 1.83 25.13
N ASP A 506 -9.61 1.32 26.36
CA ASP A 506 -8.69 0.30 26.89
C ASP A 506 -8.78 -1.03 26.11
N ALA A 507 -9.92 -1.32 25.49
CA ALA A 507 -10.08 -2.49 24.63
C ALA A 507 -9.46 -2.33 23.23
N LYS A 508 -9.45 -1.11 22.67
CA LYS A 508 -8.74 -0.79 21.41
C LYS A 508 -7.22 -0.73 21.64
N LEU A 509 -6.80 -0.14 22.76
CA LEU A 509 -5.40 -0.06 23.21
C LEU A 509 -4.83 -1.43 23.59
N ALA A 510 -5.56 -2.29 24.30
CA ALA A 510 -5.02 -3.60 24.70
C ALA A 510 -4.69 -4.56 23.52
N LEU A 511 -5.16 -4.24 22.30
CA LEU A 511 -4.94 -5.03 21.09
C LEU A 511 -3.95 -4.42 20.10
N SER A 512 -3.84 -3.10 20.04
CA SER A 512 -2.79 -2.42 19.28
C SER A 512 -1.42 -2.45 19.99
N TYR A 513 -1.39 -2.71 21.30
CA TYR A 513 -0.16 -2.64 22.12
C TYR A 513 0.64 -3.94 22.22
N ARG A 514 0.37 -4.98 21.41
CA ARG A 514 1.23 -6.16 21.41
C ARG A 514 1.46 -6.70 20.01
N PRO A 515 2.72 -6.99 19.63
CA PRO A 515 2.94 -7.85 18.49
C PRO A 515 2.17 -9.14 18.76
N PHE A 516 1.48 -9.67 17.75
CA PHE A 516 1.09 -11.06 17.79
C PHE A 516 2.39 -11.86 17.99
N VAL A 517 2.65 -12.26 19.23
CA VAL A 517 3.65 -13.28 19.54
C VAL A 517 2.99 -14.57 19.07
N TRP A 518 3.25 -14.90 17.80
CA TRP A 518 2.89 -16.18 17.18
C TRP A 518 3.67 -17.32 17.83
#